data_AF-A0A077ZMC3-F1
#
_entry.id   AF-A0A077ZMC3-F1
#
_cell.length_a   1.000
_cell.length_b   1.000
_cell.length_c   1.000
_cell.angle_alpha   90.00
_cell.angle_beta   90.00
_cell.angle_gamma   90.00
#
_symmetry.space_group_name_H-M   'P 1'
#
loop_
_entity.id
_entity.type
_entity.pdbx_description
1 polymer ?
#
loop_
_entity_poly.entity_id
_entity_poly.type
_entity_poly.pdbx_seq_one_letter_code
_entity_poly.pdbx_strand_id
1 'polypeptide(L)'
;MEPELSEQAIYSEFEDTLQIIDAESVTQWCRWVTFTARHNHLPAPGADAWPILIREAARYTGEQETLPLSPQWILRQCKEVASLCDGDTFSGEQLNLMLQQREWREGFLAERMQDEILQEQILIETEGERIGQINALSVIEFPGHPRAFGEPSRISCVVHIGDGEFTDIERKAELGGNIHAKGMMIMQAFLMSELQLEQQIPFSASLTFEQSYSEVDGDSASMAELCALISALADVPVNQSIAITGSVDQFGRAQPVGGLNEKIEGFFAICQQRELTGKQGVIIPTANVRHLSLHSELVKAVEEGKFTIWAVDDVTDALPLLLNLVWDGEGQTTLMQTIQERIAQASQQEGRHRFPWPLRWLNWFIPN
;
A
#
# COMPACT_ATOMS: atom_id res chain seq x y z
N MET A 1 -14.69 18.30 23.88
CA MET A 1 -14.49 19.16 25.08
C MET A 1 -15.64 20.14 25.09
N GLU A 2 -16.36 20.29 26.19
CA GLU A 2 -17.45 21.29 26.24
C GLU A 2 -16.82 22.68 26.06
N PRO A 3 -17.31 23.52 25.12
CA PRO A 3 -16.70 24.83 24.85
C PRO A 3 -16.54 25.69 26.11
N GLU A 4 -17.49 25.58 27.04
CA GLU A 4 -17.51 26.26 28.33
C GLU A 4 -16.30 25.90 29.22
N LEU A 5 -15.78 24.67 29.12
CA LEU A 5 -14.57 24.25 29.85
C LEU A 5 -13.31 24.86 29.25
N SER A 6 -13.23 24.95 27.91
CA SER A 6 -12.08 25.57 27.25
C SER A 6 -12.00 27.08 27.48
N GLU A 7 -13.15 27.76 27.61
CA GLU A 7 -13.20 29.21 27.88
C GLU A 7 -12.69 29.59 29.28
N GLN A 8 -12.74 28.66 30.25
CA GLN A 8 -12.25 28.88 31.62
C GLN A 8 -10.85 28.31 31.87
N ALA A 9 -10.26 27.63 30.89
CA ALA A 9 -8.95 27.00 30.99
C ALA A 9 -7.88 27.76 30.19
N ILE A 10 -6.62 27.67 30.62
CA ILE A 10 -5.49 27.99 29.74
C ILE A 10 -5.27 26.74 28.87
N TYR A 11 -5.92 26.72 27.72
CA TYR A 11 -5.70 25.68 26.72
C TYR A 11 -4.34 25.88 26.03
N SER A 12 -3.59 24.79 25.85
CA SER A 12 -2.34 24.77 25.09
C SER A 12 -2.22 23.45 24.36
N GLU A 13 -1.59 23.51 23.20
CA GLU A 13 -1.17 22.35 22.43
C GLU A 13 0.34 22.17 22.61
N PHE A 14 0.82 20.95 22.39
CA PHE A 14 2.24 20.62 22.40
C PHE A 14 2.56 19.94 21.09
N GLU A 15 3.65 20.35 20.46
CA GLU A 15 4.25 19.59 19.36
C GLU A 15 4.82 18.29 19.94
N ASP A 16 4.47 17.16 19.34
CA ASP A 16 4.98 15.84 19.69
C ASP A 16 6.19 15.42 18.83
N THR A 17 6.56 16.28 17.88
CA THR A 17 7.62 16.07 16.90
C THR A 17 8.43 17.36 16.66
N LEU A 18 9.66 17.19 16.17
CA LEU A 18 10.57 18.26 15.78
C LEU A 18 10.92 18.09 14.30
N GLN A 19 10.73 19.15 13.51
CA GLN A 19 11.15 19.17 12.11
C GLN A 19 12.65 19.50 12.00
N ILE A 20 13.37 18.74 11.18
CA ILE A 20 14.79 18.93 10.88
C ILE A 20 14.92 20.03 9.83
N ILE A 21 15.27 21.23 10.28
CA ILE A 21 15.46 22.40 9.40
C ILE A 21 16.94 22.65 9.13
N ASP A 22 17.79 22.37 10.13
CA ASP A 22 19.24 22.59 10.10
C ASP A 22 19.98 21.73 11.13
N ALA A 23 21.31 21.86 11.21
CA ALA A 23 22.12 21.13 12.18
C ALA A 23 21.84 21.52 13.65
N GLU A 24 21.30 22.71 13.91
CA GLU A 24 20.95 23.14 15.26
C GLU A 24 19.69 22.41 15.75
N SER A 25 18.69 22.18 14.90
CA SER A 25 17.51 21.38 15.22
C SER A 25 17.90 19.95 15.66
N VAL A 26 18.80 19.30 14.92
CA VAL A 26 19.34 17.97 15.30
C VAL A 26 20.12 18.05 16.62
N THR A 27 20.93 19.10 16.82
CA THR A 27 21.68 19.30 18.06
C THR A 27 20.76 19.47 19.27
N GLN A 28 19.67 20.22 19.13
CA GLN A 28 18.66 20.40 20.16
C GLN A 28 17.97 19.09 20.51
N TRP A 29 17.61 18.29 19.49
CA TRP A 29 17.05 16.97 19.71
C TRP A 29 18.02 16.02 20.44
N CYS A 30 19.29 15.99 20.04
CA CYS A 30 20.31 15.19 20.73
C CYS A 30 20.49 15.61 22.20
N ARG A 31 20.43 16.93 22.49
CA ARG A 31 20.44 17.44 23.87
C ARG A 31 19.21 16.99 24.65
N TRP A 32 18.03 17.03 24.03
CA TRP A 32 16.78 16.56 24.63
C TRP A 32 16.83 15.07 24.98
N VAL A 33 17.25 14.23 24.04
CA VAL A 33 17.44 12.77 24.25
C VAL A 33 18.42 12.52 25.40
N THR A 34 19.58 13.21 25.38
CA THR A 34 20.61 13.07 26.42
C THR A 34 20.10 13.51 27.80
N PHE A 35 19.37 14.63 27.86
CA PHE A 35 18.76 15.13 29.09
C PHE A 35 17.73 14.14 29.63
N THR A 36 16.80 13.67 28.81
CA THR A 36 15.75 12.73 29.21
C THR A 36 16.34 11.41 29.72
N ALA A 37 17.36 10.87 29.05
CA ALA A 37 18.05 9.65 29.50
C ALA A 37 18.73 9.85 30.87
N ARG A 38 19.58 10.88 31.00
CA ARG A 38 20.33 11.15 32.24
C ARG A 38 19.44 11.51 33.42
N HIS A 39 18.38 12.28 33.18
CA HIS A 39 17.39 12.63 34.20
C HIS A 39 16.70 11.39 34.79
N ASN A 40 16.56 10.32 33.99
CA ASN A 40 15.96 9.06 34.39
C ASN A 40 16.99 7.98 34.78
N HIS A 41 18.27 8.35 34.98
CA HIS A 41 19.36 7.43 35.31
C HIS A 41 19.55 6.28 34.30
N LEU A 42 19.38 6.60 33.01
CA LEU A 42 19.58 5.67 31.90
C LEU A 42 20.82 6.05 31.07
N PRO A 43 21.45 5.08 30.39
CA PRO A 43 22.59 5.34 29.53
C PRO A 43 22.21 6.28 28.36
N ALA A 44 23.09 7.20 28.02
CA ALA A 44 22.92 8.10 26.88
C ALA A 44 23.56 7.52 25.59
N PRO A 45 23.11 7.94 24.40
CA PRO A 45 23.73 7.47 23.15
C PRO A 45 25.19 7.91 23.03
N GLY A 46 26.07 6.96 22.70
CA GLY A 46 27.44 7.21 22.26
C GLY A 46 27.47 7.89 20.89
N ALA A 47 28.64 8.41 20.51
CA ALA A 47 28.80 9.17 19.25
C ALA A 47 28.39 8.35 18.01
N ASP A 48 28.66 7.05 18.02
CA ASP A 48 28.35 6.08 16.96
C ASP A 48 26.90 5.58 16.99
N ALA A 49 26.16 5.80 18.08
CA ALA A 49 24.76 5.40 18.22
C ALA A 49 23.79 6.40 17.57
N TRP A 50 24.17 7.68 17.44
CA TRP A 50 23.30 8.73 16.92
C TRP A 50 22.75 8.46 15.51
N PRO A 51 23.53 8.02 14.51
CA PRO A 51 22.99 7.75 13.17
C PRO A 51 21.91 6.67 13.17
N ILE A 52 22.06 5.63 14.01
CA ILE A 52 21.08 4.54 14.14
C ILE A 52 19.82 5.06 14.85
N LEU A 53 19.99 5.81 15.93
CA LEU A 53 18.87 6.35 16.69
C LEU A 53 18.05 7.38 15.89
N ILE A 54 18.71 8.19 15.05
CA ILE A 54 18.05 9.13 14.15
C ILE A 54 17.23 8.40 13.08
N ARG A 55 17.74 7.29 12.53
CA ARG A 55 16.97 6.46 11.59
C ARG A 55 15.75 5.83 12.25
N GLU A 56 15.91 5.31 13.46
CA GLU A 56 14.79 4.76 14.25
C GLU A 56 13.76 5.85 14.60
N ALA A 57 14.21 7.06 14.89
CA ALA A 57 13.35 8.23 15.09
C ALA A 57 12.54 8.59 13.84
N ALA A 58 13.20 8.68 12.68
CA ALA A 58 12.54 8.94 11.40
C ALA A 58 11.59 7.80 10.99
N ARG A 59 11.94 6.54 11.30
CA ARG A 59 11.07 5.37 11.10
C ARG A 59 9.80 5.47 11.95
N TYR A 60 9.94 5.89 13.20
CA TYR A 60 8.83 6.04 14.14
C TYR A 60 7.87 7.17 13.77
N THR A 61 8.39 8.31 13.32
CA THR A 61 7.56 9.43 12.86
C THR A 61 6.95 9.19 11.48
N GLY A 62 7.52 8.27 10.71
CA GLY A 62 7.11 7.99 9.34
C GLY A 62 7.57 9.06 8.35
N GLU A 63 8.50 9.93 8.71
CA GLU A 63 8.97 11.04 7.88
C GLU A 63 10.47 11.29 8.07
N GLN A 64 11.22 11.36 6.96
CA GLN A 64 12.69 11.45 6.97
C GLN A 64 13.23 12.69 7.70
N GLU A 65 12.49 13.79 7.67
CA GLU A 65 12.90 15.08 8.25
C GLU A 65 12.20 15.38 9.58
N THR A 66 11.63 14.37 10.26
CA THR A 66 10.88 14.57 11.50
C THR A 66 11.37 13.64 12.61
N LEU A 67 11.62 14.20 13.80
CA LEU A 67 12.10 13.47 14.98
C LEU A 67 11.06 13.51 16.12
N PRO A 68 10.88 12.44 16.91
CA PRO A 68 9.90 12.43 17.99
C PRO A 68 10.39 13.21 19.21
N LEU A 69 9.50 13.99 19.82
CA LEU A 69 9.76 14.69 21.09
C LEU A 69 9.29 13.91 22.33
N SER A 70 8.45 12.89 22.14
CA SER A 70 7.85 12.10 23.23
C SER A 70 8.92 11.51 24.18
N PRO A 71 8.92 11.89 25.48
CA PRO A 71 9.79 11.26 26.48
C PRO A 71 9.58 9.75 26.58
N GLN A 72 8.35 9.27 26.38
CA GLN A 72 8.05 7.84 26.47
C GLN A 72 8.76 7.04 25.39
N TRP A 73 8.78 7.55 24.15
CA TRP A 73 9.51 6.94 23.05
C TRP A 73 11.01 6.89 23.33
N ILE A 74 11.59 8.02 23.76
CA ILE A 74 13.02 8.12 24.09
C ILE A 74 13.40 7.15 25.22
N LEU A 75 12.61 7.13 26.29
CA LEU A 75 12.85 6.27 27.44
C LEU A 75 12.73 4.79 27.09
N ARG A 76 11.84 4.40 26.17
CA ARG A 76 11.77 3.01 25.68
C ARG A 76 13.09 2.56 25.08
N GLN A 77 13.69 3.38 24.19
CA GLN A 77 14.99 3.07 23.58
C GLN A 77 16.08 2.90 24.65
N CYS A 78 16.17 3.88 25.56
CA CYS A 78 17.21 3.91 26.59
C CYS A 78 17.05 2.79 27.64
N LYS A 79 15.81 2.43 27.99
CA LYS A 79 15.52 1.34 28.95
C LYS A 79 15.86 -0.03 28.38
N GLU A 80 15.49 -0.28 27.13
CA GLU A 80 15.75 -1.59 26.51
C GLU A 80 17.25 -1.82 26.31
N VAL A 81 17.99 -0.81 25.81
CA VAL A 81 19.43 -0.93 25.59
C VAL A 81 20.24 -0.97 26.90
N ALA A 82 19.68 -0.44 28.01
CA ALA A 82 20.33 -0.50 29.32
C ALA A 82 20.66 -1.92 29.78
N SER A 83 19.90 -2.92 29.34
CA SER A 83 20.18 -4.33 29.63
C SER A 83 21.44 -4.88 28.95
N LEU A 84 21.96 -4.17 27.95
CA LEU A 84 23.11 -4.56 27.13
C LEU A 84 24.35 -3.70 27.39
N CYS A 85 24.29 -2.74 28.32
CA CYS A 85 25.41 -1.85 28.63
C CYS A 85 25.68 -1.78 30.14
N ASP A 86 26.98 -1.75 30.50
CA ASP A 86 27.43 -1.69 31.89
C ASP A 86 27.75 -0.27 32.38
N GLY A 87 27.50 0.77 31.56
CA GLY A 87 27.90 2.14 31.86
C GLY A 87 26.84 3.19 31.50
N ASP A 88 27.21 4.46 31.63
CA ASP A 88 26.30 5.61 31.39
C ASP A 88 26.11 5.96 29.91
N THR A 89 26.69 5.17 29.00
CA THR A 89 26.57 5.35 27.55
C THR A 89 26.43 4.01 26.83
N PHE A 90 25.66 3.97 25.75
CA PHE A 90 25.57 2.81 24.85
C PHE A 90 26.13 3.10 23.46
N SER A 91 26.80 2.11 22.86
CA SER A 91 27.34 2.15 21.50
C SER A 91 26.27 1.89 20.44
N GLY A 92 26.60 2.16 19.17
CA GLY A 92 25.75 1.83 18.04
C GLY A 92 25.52 0.33 17.88
N GLU A 93 26.53 -0.49 18.19
CA GLU A 93 26.41 -1.96 18.18
C GLU A 93 25.38 -2.46 19.20
N GLN A 94 25.43 -1.93 20.43
CA GLN A 94 24.45 -2.25 21.48
C GLN A 94 23.04 -1.81 21.10
N LEU A 95 22.89 -0.62 20.49
CA LEU A 95 21.60 -0.13 20.03
C LEU A 95 21.03 -1.02 18.91
N ASN A 96 21.83 -1.38 17.91
CA ASN A 96 21.39 -2.28 16.83
C ASN A 96 20.99 -3.66 17.37
N LEU A 97 21.78 -4.23 18.28
CA LEU A 97 21.45 -5.52 18.89
C LEU A 97 20.13 -5.44 19.66
N MET A 98 19.89 -4.36 20.40
CA MET A 98 18.61 -4.12 21.08
C MET A 98 17.44 -4.05 20.09
N LEU A 99 17.60 -3.30 18.98
CA LEU A 99 16.55 -3.17 17.96
C LEU A 99 16.23 -4.51 17.30
N GLN A 100 17.24 -5.32 16.96
CA GLN A 100 17.05 -6.68 16.44
C GLN A 100 16.32 -7.58 17.45
N GLN A 101 16.69 -7.52 18.74
CA GLN A 101 16.00 -8.27 19.78
C GLN A 101 14.55 -7.80 19.96
N ARG A 102 14.27 -6.50 19.82
CA ARG A 102 12.90 -5.97 19.85
C ARG A 102 12.08 -6.49 18.68
N GLU A 103 12.62 -6.39 17.47
CA GLU A 103 11.99 -6.89 16.26
C GLU A 103 11.65 -8.37 16.36
N TRP A 104 12.59 -9.20 16.86
CA TRP A 104 12.33 -10.62 17.09
C TRP A 104 11.19 -10.87 18.11
N ARG A 105 11.14 -10.11 19.22
CA ARG A 105 10.07 -10.24 20.23
C ARG A 105 8.70 -9.81 19.69
N GLU A 106 8.68 -8.85 18.78
CA GLU A 106 7.48 -8.22 18.22
C GLU A 106 7.14 -8.78 16.82
N GLY A 107 7.89 -9.77 16.31
CA GLY A 107 7.80 -10.27 14.94
C GLY A 107 6.87 -11.46 14.74
N PHE A 108 6.46 -12.16 15.82
CA PHE A 108 5.76 -13.44 15.73
C PHE A 108 4.52 -13.42 14.81
N LEU A 109 3.67 -12.39 14.89
CA LEU A 109 2.46 -12.33 14.07
C LEU A 109 2.76 -12.11 12.58
N ALA A 110 3.73 -11.24 12.28
CA ALA A 110 4.17 -10.99 10.91
C ALA A 110 4.83 -12.23 10.30
N GLU A 111 5.72 -12.90 11.06
CA GLU A 111 6.34 -14.16 10.65
C GLU A 111 5.31 -15.26 10.38
N ARG A 112 4.26 -15.37 11.22
CA ARG A 112 3.18 -16.34 11.00
C ARG A 112 2.40 -16.06 9.72
N MET A 113 2.08 -14.80 9.44
CA MET A 113 1.42 -14.42 8.19
C MET A 113 2.29 -14.77 6.98
N GLN A 114 3.61 -14.51 7.07
CA GLN A 114 4.56 -14.88 6.02
C GLN A 114 4.63 -16.40 5.83
N ASP A 115 4.67 -17.18 6.91
CA ASP A 115 4.63 -18.64 6.87
C ASP A 115 3.39 -19.16 6.14
N GLU A 116 2.20 -18.60 6.42
CA GLU A 116 0.94 -18.99 5.75
C GLU A 116 0.98 -18.70 4.23
N ILE A 117 1.60 -17.60 3.81
CA ILE A 117 1.81 -17.28 2.38
C ILE A 117 2.82 -18.22 1.71
N LEU A 118 3.90 -18.57 2.42
CA LEU A 118 4.96 -19.46 1.92
C LEU A 118 4.52 -20.93 1.87
N GLN A 119 3.60 -21.32 2.75
CA GLN A 119 2.97 -22.64 2.77
C GLN A 119 1.73 -22.72 1.86
N GLU A 120 1.51 -21.71 1.02
CA GLU A 120 0.39 -21.63 0.07
C GLU A 120 -1.00 -21.74 0.74
N GLN A 121 -1.09 -21.45 2.05
CA GLN A 121 -2.38 -21.31 2.73
C GLN A 121 -3.03 -19.98 2.38
N ILE A 122 -2.22 -18.94 2.14
CA ILE A 122 -2.63 -17.66 1.57
C ILE A 122 -2.00 -17.51 0.19
N LEU A 123 -2.83 -17.34 -0.83
CA LEU A 123 -2.42 -17.37 -2.23
C LEU A 123 -1.99 -15.98 -2.70
N ILE A 124 -0.71 -15.68 -2.49
CA ILE A 124 -0.04 -14.50 -3.05
C ILE A 124 0.95 -14.96 -4.10
N GLU A 125 0.85 -14.42 -5.31
CA GLU A 125 1.79 -14.67 -6.40
C GLU A 125 2.86 -13.58 -6.39
N THR A 126 4.14 -13.94 -6.55
CA THR A 126 5.27 -13.00 -6.61
C THR A 126 6.02 -13.08 -7.94
N GLU A 127 5.46 -13.83 -8.88
CA GLU A 127 5.99 -14.09 -10.22
C GLU A 127 4.85 -14.44 -11.18
N GLY A 128 5.13 -14.32 -12.47
CA GLY A 128 4.15 -14.62 -13.52
C GLY A 128 3.15 -13.47 -13.72
N GLU A 129 2.09 -13.76 -14.47
CA GLU A 129 1.10 -12.76 -14.85
C GLU A 129 -0.32 -13.34 -14.76
N ARG A 130 -1.30 -12.49 -14.42
CA ARG A 130 -2.72 -12.83 -14.27
C ARG A 130 -3.62 -11.70 -14.73
N ILE A 131 -4.68 -12.03 -15.47
CA ILE A 131 -5.70 -11.04 -15.84
C ILE A 131 -6.58 -10.76 -14.62
N GLY A 132 -6.82 -9.49 -14.35
CA GLY A 132 -7.71 -9.02 -13.30
C GLY A 132 -7.25 -9.34 -11.88
N GLN A 133 -5.97 -9.66 -11.64
CA GLN A 133 -5.45 -9.90 -10.29
C GLN A 133 -4.26 -9.00 -10.02
N ILE A 134 -4.16 -8.47 -8.80
CA ILE A 134 -3.07 -7.57 -8.42
C ILE A 134 -2.71 -7.75 -6.95
N ASN A 135 -1.43 -7.55 -6.64
CA ASN A 135 -0.95 -7.46 -5.28
C ASN A 135 -1.13 -6.03 -4.76
N ALA A 136 -2.18 -5.81 -3.97
CA ALA A 136 -2.30 -4.62 -3.13
C ALA A 136 -1.50 -4.81 -1.83
N LEU A 137 -1.28 -3.72 -1.09
CA LEU A 137 -0.57 -3.78 0.20
C LEU A 137 -1.43 -3.19 1.31
N SER A 138 -1.53 -3.95 2.40
CA SER A 138 -2.31 -3.62 3.58
C SER A 138 -1.41 -3.49 4.80
N VAL A 139 -1.93 -2.84 5.85
CA VAL A 139 -1.26 -2.72 7.15
C VAL A 139 -2.18 -3.32 8.19
N ILE A 140 -1.64 -4.24 8.99
CA ILE A 140 -2.36 -4.90 10.05
C ILE A 140 -1.93 -4.34 11.39
N GLU A 141 -2.90 -3.78 12.11
CA GLU A 141 -2.76 -3.34 13.48
C GLU A 141 -3.59 -4.24 14.40
N PHE A 142 -2.92 -4.96 15.29
CA PHE A 142 -3.60 -5.75 16.32
C PHE A 142 -3.70 -4.96 17.62
N PRO A 143 -4.90 -4.79 18.21
CA PRO A 143 -5.06 -4.12 19.49
C PRO A 143 -4.17 -4.75 20.58
N GLY A 144 -3.31 -3.93 21.18
CA GLY A 144 -2.36 -4.35 22.21
C GLY A 144 -1.03 -4.90 21.69
N HIS A 145 -0.89 -5.13 20.39
CA HIS A 145 0.40 -5.40 19.76
C HIS A 145 1.17 -4.08 19.56
N PRO A 146 2.47 -4.01 19.86
CA PRO A 146 3.22 -2.73 19.86
C PRO A 146 3.66 -2.24 18.47
N ARG A 147 3.49 -3.06 17.43
CA ARG A 147 3.99 -2.80 16.08
C ARG A 147 2.96 -3.25 15.04
N ALA A 148 2.68 -2.39 14.07
CA ALA A 148 1.95 -2.76 12.86
C ALA A 148 2.86 -3.53 11.91
N PHE A 149 2.32 -4.40 11.07
CA PHE A 149 3.07 -5.05 10.00
C PHE A 149 2.31 -4.96 8.69
N GLY A 150 3.04 -4.93 7.57
CA GLY A 150 2.41 -4.93 6.26
C GLY A 150 2.32 -6.33 5.68
N GLU A 151 1.35 -6.52 4.80
CA GLU A 151 1.16 -7.76 4.05
C GLU A 151 0.68 -7.47 2.62
N PRO A 152 1.07 -8.30 1.65
CA PRO A 152 0.40 -8.29 0.36
C PRO A 152 -0.99 -8.90 0.47
N SER A 153 -1.97 -8.24 -0.14
CA SER A 153 -3.34 -8.71 -0.27
C SER A 153 -3.66 -8.87 -1.75
N ARG A 154 -4.11 -10.05 -2.17
CA ARG A 154 -4.50 -10.28 -3.55
C ARG A 154 -5.89 -9.70 -3.78
N ILE A 155 -5.99 -8.73 -4.69
CA ILE A 155 -7.27 -8.23 -5.17
C ILE A 155 -7.55 -8.90 -6.51
N SER A 156 -8.77 -9.42 -6.68
CA SER A 156 -9.24 -9.95 -7.96
C SER A 156 -10.43 -9.13 -8.48
N CYS A 157 -10.47 -8.92 -9.78
CA CYS A 157 -11.56 -8.33 -10.52
C CYS A 157 -11.90 -9.23 -11.70
N VAL A 158 -13.16 -9.66 -11.77
CA VAL A 158 -13.69 -10.42 -12.90
C VAL A 158 -14.72 -9.59 -13.63
N VAL A 159 -14.71 -9.67 -14.96
CA VAL A 159 -15.65 -8.96 -15.83
C VAL A 159 -16.35 -9.96 -16.74
N HIS A 160 -17.66 -9.82 -16.88
CA HIS A 160 -18.46 -10.56 -17.87
C HIS A 160 -19.44 -9.62 -18.57
N ILE A 161 -19.95 -10.03 -19.74
CA ILE A 161 -21.00 -9.27 -20.44
C ILE A 161 -22.20 -9.12 -19.49
N GLY A 162 -22.69 -7.89 -19.36
CA GLY A 162 -23.71 -7.56 -18.39
C GLY A 162 -24.24 -6.14 -18.54
N ASP A 163 -25.01 -5.71 -17.56
CA ASP A 163 -25.77 -4.46 -17.59
C ASP A 163 -25.00 -3.27 -16.99
N GLY A 164 -23.69 -3.37 -16.79
CA GLY A 164 -22.88 -2.30 -16.24
C GLY A 164 -22.84 -2.23 -14.71
N GLU A 165 -23.34 -3.25 -14.00
CA GLU A 165 -23.21 -3.33 -12.55
C GLU A 165 -21.75 -3.48 -12.13
N PHE A 166 -21.29 -2.64 -11.20
CA PHE A 166 -20.03 -2.82 -10.50
C PHE A 166 -20.31 -3.34 -9.09
N THR A 167 -19.84 -4.55 -8.79
CA THR A 167 -19.96 -5.20 -7.48
C THR A 167 -18.65 -5.12 -6.72
N ASP A 168 -18.68 -4.43 -5.59
CA ASP A 168 -17.71 -4.56 -4.51
C ASP A 168 -18.19 -5.66 -3.56
N ILE A 169 -17.45 -6.78 -3.50
CA ILE A 169 -17.80 -7.92 -2.65
C ILE A 169 -17.65 -7.56 -1.18
N GLU A 170 -16.63 -6.79 -0.79
CA GLU A 170 -16.38 -6.46 0.61
C GLU A 170 -17.50 -5.57 1.15
N ARG A 171 -17.92 -4.59 0.36
CA ARG A 171 -19.08 -3.77 0.74
C ARG A 171 -20.38 -4.58 0.79
N LYS A 172 -20.62 -5.50 -0.17
CA LYS A 172 -21.82 -6.34 -0.16
C LYS A 172 -21.82 -7.37 0.98
N ALA A 173 -20.65 -7.80 1.45
CA ALA A 173 -20.48 -8.73 2.56
C ALA A 173 -20.41 -8.05 3.94
N GLU A 174 -20.59 -6.72 4.00
CA GLU A 174 -20.45 -5.91 5.22
C GLU A 174 -19.05 -5.98 5.86
N LEU A 175 -18.02 -6.25 5.04
CA LEU A 175 -16.60 -6.19 5.42
C LEU A 175 -15.93 -4.90 4.94
N GLY A 176 -16.53 -4.16 4.00
CA GLY A 176 -16.01 -2.90 3.47
C GLY A 176 -16.44 -1.67 4.29
N GLY A 177 -15.46 -0.98 4.87
CA GLY A 177 -15.63 0.28 5.60
C GLY A 177 -16.06 1.46 4.73
N ASN A 178 -16.33 2.60 5.35
CA ASN A 178 -16.87 3.77 4.64
C ASN A 178 -15.83 4.47 3.75
N ILE A 179 -14.55 4.46 4.15
CA ILE A 179 -13.48 5.07 3.37
C ILE A 179 -13.16 4.19 2.17
N HIS A 180 -13.14 2.86 2.36
CA HIS A 180 -13.03 1.91 1.25
C HIS A 180 -14.14 2.11 0.21
N ALA A 181 -15.41 2.13 0.64
CA ALA A 181 -16.54 2.35 -0.26
C ALA A 181 -16.46 3.69 -1.03
N LYS A 182 -15.90 4.73 -0.42
CA LYS A 182 -15.63 6.02 -1.08
C LYS A 182 -14.55 5.87 -2.16
N GLY A 183 -13.46 5.16 -1.88
CA GLY A 183 -12.39 4.87 -2.84
C GLY A 183 -12.92 4.14 -4.07
N MET A 184 -13.76 3.13 -3.86
CA MET A 184 -14.44 2.39 -4.93
C MET A 184 -15.28 3.31 -5.85
N MET A 185 -16.06 4.23 -5.28
CA MET A 185 -16.85 5.19 -6.07
C MET A 185 -15.96 6.15 -6.86
N ILE A 186 -14.82 6.57 -6.30
CA ILE A 186 -13.87 7.47 -6.96
C ILE A 186 -13.24 6.81 -8.18
N MET A 187 -12.72 5.59 -8.04
CA MET A 187 -12.11 4.90 -9.18
C MET A 187 -13.11 4.54 -10.28
N GLN A 188 -14.37 4.23 -9.93
CA GLN A 188 -15.45 4.05 -10.90
C GLN A 188 -15.72 5.36 -11.66
N ALA A 189 -15.80 6.49 -10.96
CA ALA A 189 -16.03 7.79 -11.58
C ALA A 189 -14.90 8.14 -12.56
N PHE A 190 -13.64 7.92 -12.17
CA PHE A 190 -12.48 8.09 -13.06
C PHE A 190 -12.62 7.24 -14.34
N LEU A 191 -12.86 5.94 -14.20
CA LEU A 191 -12.96 5.05 -15.35
C LEU A 191 -14.10 5.47 -16.29
N MET A 192 -15.27 5.80 -15.74
CA MET A 192 -16.41 6.24 -16.54
C MET A 192 -16.17 7.57 -17.24
N SER A 193 -15.45 8.51 -16.62
CA SER A 193 -15.11 9.78 -17.27
C SER A 193 -14.10 9.61 -18.39
N GLU A 194 -13.11 8.74 -18.21
CA GLU A 194 -12.05 8.52 -19.20
C GLU A 194 -12.55 7.76 -20.43
N LEU A 195 -13.43 6.75 -20.25
CA LEU A 195 -13.94 5.97 -21.39
C LEU A 195 -14.92 6.74 -22.28
N GLN A 196 -15.46 7.88 -21.82
CA GLN A 196 -16.37 8.77 -22.57
C GLN A 196 -17.53 8.03 -23.28
N LEU A 197 -18.11 7.01 -22.63
CA LEU A 197 -19.15 6.18 -23.23
C LEU A 197 -20.48 6.92 -23.32
N GLU A 198 -21.16 6.83 -24.48
CA GLU A 198 -22.52 7.36 -24.66
C GLU A 198 -23.61 6.50 -23.98
N GLN A 199 -23.27 5.25 -23.68
CA GLN A 199 -24.15 4.24 -23.09
C GLN A 199 -23.45 3.59 -21.90
N GLN A 200 -24.23 2.92 -21.05
CA GLN A 200 -23.68 2.15 -19.95
C GLN A 200 -22.69 1.10 -20.46
N ILE A 201 -21.61 0.85 -19.72
CA ILE A 201 -20.62 -0.16 -20.07
C ILE A 201 -21.31 -1.54 -20.16
N PRO A 202 -21.16 -2.31 -21.27
CA PRO A 202 -21.86 -3.59 -21.48
C PRO A 202 -21.24 -4.75 -20.70
N PHE A 203 -20.65 -4.44 -19.54
CA PHE A 203 -19.87 -5.34 -18.72
C PHE A 203 -20.27 -5.15 -17.26
N SER A 204 -20.55 -6.24 -16.57
CA SER A 204 -20.63 -6.23 -15.11
C SER A 204 -19.28 -6.67 -14.54
N ALA A 205 -18.80 -5.97 -13.51
CA ALA A 205 -17.54 -6.24 -12.85
C ALA A 205 -17.78 -6.68 -11.40
N SER A 206 -16.97 -7.61 -10.90
CA SER A 206 -16.99 -8.04 -9.50
C SER A 206 -15.56 -7.98 -8.97
N LEU A 207 -15.34 -7.20 -7.92
CA LEU A 207 -14.05 -7.00 -7.27
C LEU A 207 -14.09 -7.53 -5.83
N THR A 208 -13.02 -8.20 -5.39
CA THR A 208 -12.88 -8.74 -4.02
C THR A 208 -11.43 -8.75 -3.56
N PHE A 209 -11.25 -8.64 -2.25
CA PHE A 209 -10.01 -8.99 -1.57
C PHE A 209 -10.03 -10.48 -1.26
N GLU A 210 -9.20 -11.22 -1.98
CA GLU A 210 -9.12 -12.66 -1.86
C GLU A 210 -8.55 -13.06 -0.50
N GLN A 211 -9.22 -14.01 0.16
CA GLN A 211 -8.85 -14.51 1.49
C GLN A 211 -8.81 -13.43 2.59
N SER A 212 -9.52 -12.30 2.40
CA SER A 212 -9.79 -11.33 3.45
C SER A 212 -11.02 -11.74 4.26
N TYR A 213 -10.88 -11.77 5.59
CA TYR A 213 -11.96 -12.16 6.52
C TYR A 213 -12.18 -11.13 7.64
N SER A 214 -11.43 -10.03 7.63
CA SER A 214 -11.58 -8.90 8.54
C SER A 214 -12.15 -7.70 7.80
N GLU A 215 -12.53 -6.67 8.55
CA GLU A 215 -12.93 -5.39 7.97
C GLU A 215 -11.77 -4.80 7.14
N VAL A 216 -12.10 -4.34 5.94
CA VAL A 216 -11.20 -3.61 5.04
C VAL A 216 -11.69 -2.16 5.00
N ASP A 217 -10.88 -1.23 5.50
CA ASP A 217 -11.16 0.20 5.41
C ASP A 217 -9.92 1.00 5.00
N GLY A 218 -10.15 2.24 4.58
CA GLY A 218 -9.15 3.10 3.96
C GLY A 218 -9.21 3.05 2.43
N ASP A 219 -8.56 4.00 1.79
CA ASP A 219 -8.55 4.20 0.33
C ASP A 219 -7.22 3.79 -0.33
N SER A 220 -6.28 3.26 0.46
CA SER A 220 -4.90 2.98 0.02
C SER A 220 -4.74 1.84 -0.98
N ALA A 221 -5.83 1.11 -1.27
CA ALA A 221 -5.90 0.07 -2.28
C ALA A 221 -6.60 0.53 -3.58
N SER A 222 -7.20 1.72 -3.61
CA SER A 222 -8.05 2.16 -4.74
C SER A 222 -7.32 2.24 -6.07
N MET A 223 -6.02 2.56 -6.07
CA MET A 223 -5.21 2.51 -7.29
C MET A 223 -4.95 1.07 -7.76
N ALA A 224 -4.77 0.12 -6.84
CA ALA A 224 -4.62 -1.29 -7.15
C ALA A 224 -5.92 -1.85 -7.75
N GLU A 225 -7.05 -1.56 -7.11
CA GLU A 225 -8.39 -1.95 -7.56
C GLU A 225 -8.70 -1.42 -8.96
N LEU A 226 -8.37 -0.16 -9.23
CA LEU A 226 -8.50 0.45 -10.55
C LEU A 226 -7.65 -0.27 -11.60
N CYS A 227 -6.39 -0.60 -11.29
CA CYS A 227 -5.52 -1.35 -12.19
C CYS A 227 -6.05 -2.77 -12.47
N ALA A 228 -6.58 -3.46 -11.45
CA ALA A 228 -7.20 -4.78 -11.62
C ALA A 228 -8.46 -4.71 -12.49
N LEU A 229 -9.29 -3.68 -12.32
CA LEU A 229 -10.46 -3.43 -13.16
C LEU A 229 -10.07 -3.13 -14.61
N ILE A 230 -9.09 -2.26 -14.83
CA ILE A 230 -8.56 -1.95 -16.17
C ILE A 230 -8.02 -3.22 -16.84
N SER A 231 -7.25 -4.03 -16.10
CA SER A 231 -6.76 -5.33 -16.57
C SER A 231 -7.90 -6.24 -17.00
N ALA A 232 -8.92 -6.43 -16.17
CA ALA A 232 -10.07 -7.28 -16.46
C ALA A 232 -10.90 -6.78 -17.66
N LEU A 233 -11.04 -5.46 -17.81
CA LEU A 233 -11.72 -4.82 -18.93
C LEU A 233 -10.91 -4.88 -20.23
N ALA A 234 -9.59 -4.83 -20.15
CA ALA A 234 -8.70 -4.92 -21.31
C ALA A 234 -8.38 -6.37 -21.71
N ASP A 235 -8.61 -7.34 -20.84
CA ASP A 235 -8.14 -8.74 -20.98
C ASP A 235 -6.60 -8.84 -21.06
N VAL A 236 -5.91 -7.99 -20.31
CA VAL A 236 -4.44 -7.86 -20.31
C VAL A 236 -3.89 -8.31 -18.97
N PRO A 237 -2.88 -9.19 -18.92
CA PRO A 237 -2.39 -9.73 -17.66
C PRO A 237 -1.54 -8.71 -16.89
N VAL A 238 -1.70 -8.70 -15.56
CA VAL A 238 -0.91 -7.94 -14.58
C VAL A 238 0.31 -8.75 -14.15
N ASN A 239 1.49 -8.13 -14.15
CA ASN A 239 2.72 -8.70 -13.61
C ASN A 239 2.66 -8.86 -12.09
N GLN A 240 2.61 -10.11 -11.60
CA GLN A 240 2.49 -10.44 -10.18
C GLN A 240 3.79 -10.27 -9.40
N SER A 241 4.90 -9.96 -10.07
CA SER A 241 6.16 -9.61 -9.38
C SER A 241 6.08 -8.23 -8.72
N ILE A 242 5.08 -7.42 -9.09
CA ILE A 242 4.97 -6.02 -8.67
C ILE A 242 3.73 -5.90 -7.78
N ALA A 243 3.93 -5.33 -6.58
CA ALA A 243 2.83 -4.87 -5.74
C ALA A 243 2.63 -3.37 -5.88
N ILE A 244 1.47 -2.88 -5.46
CA ILE A 244 1.12 -1.46 -5.54
C ILE A 244 0.36 -1.02 -4.30
N THR A 245 0.62 0.19 -3.84
CA THR A 245 -0.23 0.89 -2.87
C THR A 245 -0.36 2.34 -3.27
N GLY A 246 -1.49 2.94 -2.93
CA GLY A 246 -1.78 4.33 -3.24
C GLY A 246 -3.28 4.55 -3.34
N SER A 247 -3.73 5.72 -2.89
CA SER A 247 -5.09 6.19 -3.16
C SER A 247 -5.13 6.88 -4.53
N VAL A 248 -6.31 6.99 -5.13
CA VAL A 248 -6.52 7.66 -6.41
C VAL A 248 -7.65 8.68 -6.30
N ASP A 249 -7.51 9.84 -6.95
CA ASP A 249 -8.61 10.81 -7.08
C ASP A 249 -9.46 10.56 -8.34
N GLN A 250 -10.55 11.33 -8.51
CA GLN A 250 -11.45 11.19 -9.66
C GLN A 250 -10.80 11.56 -11.01
N PHE A 251 -9.56 12.04 -11.00
CA PHE A 251 -8.78 12.45 -12.17
C PHE A 251 -7.56 11.56 -12.39
N GLY A 252 -7.42 10.45 -11.67
CA GLY A 252 -6.32 9.49 -11.84
C GLY A 252 -5.07 9.78 -11.00
N ARG A 253 -5.03 10.88 -10.26
CA ARG A 253 -3.82 11.28 -9.51
C ARG A 253 -3.58 10.37 -8.32
N ALA A 254 -2.33 9.93 -8.17
CA ALA A 254 -1.87 9.15 -7.04
C ALA A 254 -1.83 10.00 -5.76
N GLN A 255 -2.40 9.47 -4.67
CA GLN A 255 -2.51 10.14 -3.38
C GLN A 255 -1.77 9.37 -2.28
N PRO A 256 -1.16 10.07 -1.31
CA PRO A 256 -0.33 9.45 -0.30
C PRO A 256 -1.15 8.55 0.64
N VAL A 257 -0.49 7.53 1.18
CA VAL A 257 -1.07 6.52 2.08
C VAL A 257 -0.26 6.39 3.36
N GLY A 258 -0.90 5.88 4.41
CA GLY A 258 -0.26 5.52 5.68
C GLY A 258 0.42 4.15 5.65
N GLY A 259 1.30 3.92 6.64
CA GLY A 259 2.04 2.66 6.85
C GLY A 259 2.85 2.19 5.64
N LEU A 260 3.40 3.15 4.88
CA LEU A 260 4.09 2.91 3.62
C LEU A 260 5.26 1.93 3.77
N ASN A 261 6.07 2.12 4.82
CA ASN A 261 7.26 1.31 5.05
C ASN A 261 6.88 -0.13 5.36
N GLU A 262 5.90 -0.32 6.26
CA GLU A 262 5.36 -1.64 6.63
C GLU A 262 4.85 -2.39 5.39
N LYS A 263 4.11 -1.71 4.52
CA LYS A 263 3.58 -2.25 3.26
C LYS A 263 4.68 -2.78 2.34
N ILE A 264 5.69 -1.95 2.08
CA ILE A 264 6.79 -2.32 1.19
C ILE A 264 7.60 -3.47 1.81
N GLU A 265 7.89 -3.39 3.11
CA GLU A 265 8.65 -4.40 3.85
C GLU A 265 7.92 -5.75 3.92
N GLY A 266 6.59 -5.75 4.04
CA GLY A 266 5.75 -6.94 4.01
C GLY A 266 5.87 -7.71 2.69
N PHE A 267 5.74 -7.01 1.55
CA PHE A 267 5.91 -7.65 0.24
C PHE A 267 7.35 -8.06 -0.04
N PHE A 268 8.31 -7.22 0.36
CA PHE A 268 9.73 -7.53 0.24
C PHE A 268 10.10 -8.81 0.99
N ALA A 269 9.60 -9.01 2.22
CA ALA A 269 9.88 -10.20 3.02
C ALA A 269 9.43 -11.49 2.32
N ILE A 270 8.23 -11.50 1.72
CA ILE A 270 7.73 -12.66 0.94
C ILE A 270 8.61 -12.90 -0.29
N CYS A 271 8.92 -11.85 -1.05
CA CYS A 271 9.79 -11.95 -2.23
C CYS A 271 11.19 -12.46 -1.87
N GLN A 272 11.75 -11.99 -0.75
CA GLN A 272 13.07 -12.39 -0.27
C GLN A 272 13.10 -13.87 0.11
N GLN A 273 12.08 -14.35 0.84
CA GLN A 273 11.97 -15.76 1.24
C GLN A 273 11.72 -16.69 0.05
N ARG A 274 11.14 -16.19 -1.05
CA ARG A 274 10.97 -16.90 -2.32
C ARG A 274 12.14 -16.72 -3.31
N GLU A 275 13.25 -16.12 -2.87
CA GLU A 275 14.39 -15.69 -3.69
C GLU A 275 14.08 -14.45 -4.58
N LEU A 276 14.91 -13.41 -4.43
CA LEU A 276 14.78 -12.19 -5.22
C LEU A 276 15.28 -12.44 -6.66
N THR A 277 14.41 -12.17 -7.64
CA THR A 277 14.68 -12.36 -9.07
C THR A 277 15.22 -11.11 -9.77
N GLY A 278 15.20 -9.95 -9.09
CA GLY A 278 15.49 -8.65 -9.71
C GLY A 278 14.31 -8.03 -10.45
N LYS A 279 13.18 -8.73 -10.55
CA LYS A 279 11.95 -8.22 -11.17
C LYS A 279 10.92 -7.74 -10.15
N GLN A 280 11.07 -8.12 -8.88
CA GLN A 280 10.11 -7.77 -7.86
C GLN A 280 10.24 -6.31 -7.43
N GLY A 281 9.13 -5.71 -7.03
CA GLY A 281 9.13 -4.34 -6.56
C GLY A 281 7.77 -3.81 -6.13
N VAL A 282 7.73 -2.55 -5.73
CA VAL A 282 6.52 -1.88 -5.27
C VAL A 282 6.33 -0.53 -5.97
N ILE A 283 5.12 -0.28 -6.44
CA ILE A 283 4.67 1.03 -6.93
C ILE A 283 4.06 1.80 -5.74
N ILE A 284 4.49 3.05 -5.56
CA ILE A 284 4.04 3.96 -4.50
C ILE A 284 3.73 5.36 -5.05
N PRO A 285 2.91 6.18 -4.37
CA PRO A 285 2.71 7.56 -4.77
C PRO A 285 4.01 8.38 -4.62
N THR A 286 4.30 9.30 -5.55
CA THR A 286 5.45 10.22 -5.44
C THR A 286 5.39 11.05 -4.16
N ALA A 287 4.19 11.47 -3.74
CA ALA A 287 3.97 12.18 -2.49
C ALA A 287 4.43 11.40 -1.24
N ASN A 288 4.56 10.06 -1.35
CA ASN A 288 4.99 9.21 -0.26
C ASN A 288 6.53 9.10 -0.13
N VAL A 289 7.33 9.53 -1.11
CA VAL A 289 8.80 9.36 -1.12
C VAL A 289 9.46 9.90 0.15
N ARG A 290 9.00 11.06 0.67
CA ARG A 290 9.49 11.67 1.93
C ARG A 290 9.28 10.80 3.18
N HIS A 291 8.39 9.82 3.11
CA HIS A 291 8.03 8.93 4.22
C HIS A 291 8.84 7.62 4.22
N LEU A 292 9.65 7.38 3.19
CA LEU A 292 10.48 6.18 3.10
C LEU A 292 11.55 6.17 4.19
N SER A 293 11.49 5.18 5.06
CA SER A 293 12.48 4.84 6.07
C SER A 293 12.48 3.32 6.15
N LEU A 294 13.22 2.66 5.27
CA LEU A 294 13.15 1.22 5.06
C LEU A 294 14.26 0.48 5.80
N HIS A 295 14.01 -0.78 6.16
CA HIS A 295 15.05 -1.67 6.69
C HIS A 295 16.28 -1.76 5.78
N SER A 296 17.46 -1.86 6.39
CA SER A 296 18.74 -1.85 5.68
C SER A 296 18.90 -2.97 4.65
N GLU A 297 18.27 -4.14 4.88
CA GLU A 297 18.29 -5.25 3.93
C GLU A 297 17.54 -4.93 2.63
N LEU A 298 16.40 -4.24 2.75
CA LEU A 298 15.60 -3.80 1.62
C LEU A 298 16.34 -2.71 0.84
N VAL A 299 16.90 -1.71 1.54
CA VAL A 299 17.74 -0.67 0.91
C VAL A 299 18.88 -1.30 0.13
N LYS A 300 19.58 -2.28 0.72
CA LYS A 300 20.65 -3.02 0.04
C LYS A 300 20.15 -3.79 -1.19
N ALA A 301 18.98 -4.44 -1.10
CA ALA A 301 18.40 -5.14 -2.25
C ALA A 301 18.06 -4.18 -3.40
N VAL A 302 17.62 -2.96 -3.09
CA VAL A 302 17.39 -1.90 -4.09
C VAL A 302 18.71 -1.41 -4.69
N GLU A 303 19.73 -1.15 -3.88
CA GLU A 303 21.08 -0.76 -4.36
C GLU A 303 21.70 -1.83 -5.28
N GLU A 304 21.45 -3.11 -5.00
CA GLU A 304 21.92 -4.25 -5.80
C GLU A 304 21.04 -4.55 -7.03
N GLY A 305 19.94 -3.81 -7.25
CA GLY A 305 19.01 -4.02 -8.36
C GLY A 305 18.20 -5.32 -8.26
N LYS A 306 18.06 -5.87 -7.06
CA LYS A 306 17.29 -7.10 -6.77
C LYS A 306 15.82 -6.83 -6.44
N PHE A 307 15.50 -5.60 -6.05
CA PHE A 307 14.16 -5.12 -5.77
C PHE A 307 14.04 -3.68 -6.25
N THR A 308 12.87 -3.24 -6.70
CA THR A 308 12.68 -1.85 -7.20
C THR A 308 11.50 -1.18 -6.53
N ILE A 309 11.62 0.12 -6.28
CA ILE A 309 10.50 0.96 -5.81
C ILE A 309 10.26 2.03 -6.86
N TRP A 310 9.05 2.06 -7.43
CA TRP A 310 8.63 3.06 -8.42
C TRP A 310 7.72 4.09 -7.76
N ALA A 311 8.07 5.36 -7.88
CA ALA A 311 7.22 6.47 -7.49
C ALA A 311 6.39 6.93 -8.70
N VAL A 312 5.07 7.06 -8.52
CA VAL A 312 4.13 7.48 -9.57
C VAL A 312 3.29 8.67 -9.12
N ASP A 313 2.99 9.58 -10.06
CA ASP A 313 2.13 10.74 -9.81
C ASP A 313 0.68 10.49 -10.25
N ASP A 314 0.49 9.56 -11.18
CA ASP A 314 -0.81 9.22 -11.76
C ASP A 314 -0.95 7.70 -12.00
N VAL A 315 -2.18 7.19 -12.02
CA VAL A 315 -2.47 5.79 -12.37
C VAL A 315 -1.92 5.43 -13.75
N THR A 316 -1.89 6.37 -14.68
CA THR A 316 -1.33 6.17 -16.02
C THR A 316 0.17 5.92 -16.05
N ASP A 317 0.91 6.32 -15.00
CA ASP A 317 2.33 5.96 -14.82
C ASP A 317 2.50 4.52 -14.31
N ALA A 318 1.53 4.02 -13.53
CA ALA A 318 1.56 2.68 -12.96
C ALA A 318 1.19 1.59 -13.98
N LEU A 319 0.27 1.89 -14.90
CA LEU A 319 -0.25 0.92 -15.87
C LEU A 319 0.84 0.29 -16.77
N PRO A 320 1.81 1.03 -17.34
CA PRO A 320 2.89 0.42 -18.13
C PRO A 320 3.76 -0.54 -17.33
N LEU A 321 3.97 -0.27 -16.04
CA LEU A 321 4.77 -1.13 -15.16
C LEU A 321 4.06 -2.46 -14.87
N LEU A 322 2.73 -2.40 -14.71
CA LEU A 322 1.90 -3.55 -14.35
C LEU A 322 1.44 -4.37 -15.56
N LEU A 323 1.10 -3.71 -16.68
CA LEU A 323 0.37 -4.29 -17.82
C LEU A 323 1.17 -4.27 -19.13
N ASN A 324 2.38 -3.71 -19.15
CA ASN A 324 3.20 -3.51 -20.36
C ASN A 324 2.53 -2.70 -21.48
N LEU A 325 1.43 -1.99 -21.18
CA LEU A 325 0.70 -1.14 -22.11
C LEU A 325 0.41 0.22 -21.45
N VAL A 326 0.45 1.27 -22.26
CA VAL A 326 0.04 2.61 -21.81
C VAL A 326 -1.48 2.74 -21.79
N TRP A 327 -1.99 3.68 -20.99
CA TRP A 327 -3.42 4.01 -20.95
C TRP A 327 -3.96 4.45 -22.31
N ASP A 328 -3.35 5.50 -22.87
CA ASP A 328 -3.66 6.08 -24.16
C ASP A 328 -2.40 6.65 -24.85
N GLY A 329 -2.45 6.85 -26.16
CA GLY A 329 -1.34 7.33 -26.98
C GLY A 329 -1.49 7.02 -28.47
N GLU A 330 -0.84 7.82 -29.31
CA GLU A 330 -0.86 7.64 -30.76
C GLU A 330 0.15 6.57 -31.22
N GLY A 331 -0.24 5.74 -32.19
CA GLY A 331 0.68 4.87 -32.93
C GLY A 331 1.05 3.54 -32.27
N GLN A 332 0.41 3.17 -31.16
CA GLN A 332 0.57 1.88 -30.48
C GLN A 332 -0.76 1.35 -29.95
N THR A 333 -0.85 0.05 -29.68
CA THR A 333 -1.99 -0.53 -28.98
C THR A 333 -2.03 -0.02 -27.55
N THR A 334 -3.16 0.52 -27.12
CA THR A 334 -3.35 1.08 -25.77
C THR A 334 -4.40 0.30 -24.99
N LEU A 335 -4.40 0.46 -23.66
CA LEU A 335 -5.42 -0.13 -22.80
C LEU A 335 -6.81 0.42 -23.16
N MET A 336 -6.93 1.74 -23.35
CA MET A 336 -8.20 2.37 -23.71
C MET A 336 -8.75 1.84 -25.04
N GLN A 337 -7.92 1.72 -26.08
CA GLN A 337 -8.34 1.15 -27.37
C GLN A 337 -8.80 -0.30 -27.20
N THR A 338 -8.06 -1.11 -26.44
CA THR A 338 -8.39 -2.52 -26.20
C THR A 338 -9.74 -2.66 -25.49
N ILE A 339 -9.99 -1.83 -24.47
CA ILE A 339 -11.27 -1.79 -23.75
C ILE A 339 -12.40 -1.37 -24.69
N GLN A 340 -12.22 -0.31 -25.48
CA GLN A 340 -13.22 0.18 -26.44
C GLN A 340 -13.58 -0.86 -27.51
N GLU A 341 -12.59 -1.61 -28.02
CA GLU A 341 -12.82 -2.71 -28.96
C GLU A 341 -13.64 -3.84 -28.32
N ARG A 342 -13.34 -4.20 -27.07
CA ARG A 342 -14.11 -5.22 -26.33
C ARG A 342 -15.55 -4.76 -26.06
N ILE A 343 -15.74 -3.50 -25.70
CA ILE A 343 -17.07 -2.88 -25.54
C ILE A 343 -17.84 -2.98 -26.87
N ALA A 344 -17.23 -2.60 -28.00
CA ALA A 344 -17.87 -2.68 -29.31
C ALA A 344 -18.26 -4.13 -29.69
N GLN A 345 -17.41 -5.11 -29.38
CA GLN A 345 -17.70 -6.53 -29.61
C GLN A 345 -18.86 -7.04 -28.74
N ALA A 346 -18.91 -6.66 -27.46
CA ALA A 346 -19.97 -7.05 -26.54
C ALA A 346 -21.34 -6.46 -26.96
N SER A 347 -21.39 -5.18 -27.33
CA SER A 347 -22.62 -4.52 -27.80
C SER A 347 -23.17 -5.13 -29.10
N GLN A 348 -22.30 -5.62 -30.00
CA GLN A 348 -22.74 -6.34 -31.20
C GLN A 348 -23.39 -7.70 -30.88
N GLN A 349 -22.93 -8.39 -29.84
CA GLN A 349 -23.51 -9.67 -29.43
C GLN A 349 -24.90 -9.50 -28.82
N GLU A 350 -25.12 -8.45 -28.01
CA GLU A 350 -26.46 -8.14 -27.50
C GLU A 350 -27.48 -7.87 -28.61
N GLY A 351 -27.05 -7.19 -29.69
CA GLY A 351 -27.88 -6.97 -30.87
C GLY A 351 -28.36 -8.26 -31.54
N ARG A 352 -27.56 -9.34 -31.50
CA ARG A 352 -27.92 -10.65 -32.08
C ARG A 352 -28.90 -11.45 -31.20
N HIS A 353 -28.90 -11.24 -29.89
CA HIS A 353 -29.79 -11.97 -28.97
C HIS A 353 -31.16 -11.30 -28.75
N ARG A 354 -31.37 -10.11 -29.30
CA ARG A 354 -32.62 -9.32 -29.17
C ARG A 354 -33.83 -9.82 -29.96
N PHE A 355 -33.76 -10.96 -30.66
CA PHE A 355 -34.98 -11.55 -31.23
C PHE A 355 -35.91 -12.03 -30.12
N PRO A 356 -37.17 -11.54 -30.07
CA PRO A 356 -38.18 -12.05 -29.15
C PRO A 356 -38.24 -13.58 -29.24
N TRP A 357 -38.38 -14.28 -28.11
CA TRP A 357 -38.49 -15.75 -28.06
C TRP A 357 -39.38 -16.38 -29.17
N PRO A 358 -40.54 -15.81 -29.57
CA PRO A 358 -41.34 -16.38 -30.66
C PRO A 358 -40.76 -16.21 -32.08
N LEU A 359 -39.68 -15.44 -32.27
CA LEU A 359 -39.05 -15.17 -33.57
C LEU A 359 -37.69 -15.87 -33.76
N ARG A 360 -37.16 -16.58 -32.74
CA ARG A 360 -35.88 -17.30 -32.83
C ARG A 360 -35.83 -18.38 -33.93
N TRP A 361 -36.99 -18.88 -34.39
CA TRP A 361 -37.09 -19.86 -35.48
C TRP A 361 -36.73 -19.27 -36.86
N LEU A 362 -36.76 -17.94 -37.04
CA LEU A 362 -36.41 -17.29 -38.30
C LEU A 362 -34.90 -17.35 -38.60
N ASN A 363 -34.06 -17.49 -37.57
CA ASN A 363 -32.60 -17.65 -37.75
C ASN A 363 -32.21 -18.99 -38.41
N TRP A 364 -33.14 -19.94 -38.58
CA TRP A 364 -32.91 -21.16 -39.37
C TRP A 364 -33.09 -20.94 -40.88
N PHE A 365 -33.69 -19.83 -41.31
CA PHE A 365 -33.99 -19.57 -42.72
C PHE A 365 -33.04 -18.58 -43.41
N ILE A 366 -32.01 -18.09 -42.71
CA ILE A 366 -31.01 -17.17 -43.27
C ILE A 366 -29.62 -17.82 -43.10
N PRO A 367 -28.97 -18.28 -44.19
CA PRO A 367 -27.56 -18.68 -44.14
C PRO A 367 -26.67 -17.43 -44.03
N ASN A 368 -25.56 -17.58 -43.27
CA ASN A 368 -24.56 -16.55 -42.91
C ASN A 368 -24.25 -15.50 -43.97
#